data_AF-A0A946EUJ4-F1
#
_entry.id   AF-A0A946EUJ4-F1
#
_cell.length_a   1.000
_cell.length_b   1.000
_cell.length_c   1.000
_cell.angle_alpha   90.00
_cell.angle_beta   90.00
_cell.angle_gamma   90.00
#
_symmetry.space_group_name_H-M   'P 1'
#
loop_
_entity.id
_entity.type
_entity.pdbx_description
1 polymer ?
#
loop_
_entity_poly.entity_id
_entity_poly.type
_entity_poly.pdbx_seq_one_letter_code
_entity_poly.pdbx_strand_id
1 'polypeptide(L)'
;MTVINGTTGNDALTGSSGDDTLSGGDGNDSLFGIDGNDFLDAGAGSDTLSGGAGNDTLSGLAGNDTLLGDGGLDFLDGGSGQDSMNGGAGNDTLSAGDDTDSIFGGDGDDFLDGGNGGDTIQGDAGNDTISGGPGSDYIYAGWSGGGADLIFGNAGADTIIGDSGADTISGGDGDDVIYNLGGNDSLVGGNGNDTFYGVASDYAGDTIADFWVGDSIVFFLVDLTSLDGQATSGAIDTGAGTLTLESLSSTSGTFSATFSGGDRTTLQIVPSATLTVDGTTGNDVLSGSADRDTVSGGSGNDTINSESGADSIFANQGDDVVSGGDGDDTVYGGQDNDTLYGNLSADTVYGNFGADSLFGGQGADAVFGGQGNDQVNGNSGSDTLDGNKGDDILSGGSGADYFVIRSNSGDDTVSDFSVSDGDALRINIDGTSITSVSDLPALVSTNSTGATVVNVGSATVTLTNITSTEASSVSVELYSDSQIVSTGTLGGTAASNRVSAAADFYSEHGLETRGGYQPVSYYYDL
;
A
#
# COMPACT_ATOMS: atom_id res chain seq x y z
N MET A 1 -36.79 -39.31 -38.71
CA MET A 1 -35.65 -40.25 -38.84
C MET A 1 -35.41 -40.66 -40.26
N THR A 2 -34.88 -39.69 -41.00
CA THR A 2 -34.19 -39.84 -42.27
C THR A 2 -32.70 -39.95 -41.96
N VAL A 3 -31.98 -40.76 -42.75
CA VAL A 3 -30.52 -40.84 -42.70
C VAL A 3 -29.99 -40.47 -44.08
N ILE A 4 -29.15 -39.45 -44.14
CA ILE A 4 -28.58 -38.91 -45.38
C ILE A 4 -27.05 -38.92 -45.22
N ASN A 5 -26.34 -39.49 -46.19
CA ASN A 5 -24.88 -39.49 -46.21
C ASN A 5 -24.41 -38.84 -47.51
N GLY A 6 -23.44 -37.94 -47.39
CA GLY A 6 -22.68 -37.36 -48.48
C GLY A 6 -21.60 -38.31 -48.97
N THR A 7 -20.59 -37.73 -49.60
CA THR A 7 -19.54 -38.38 -50.35
C THR A 7 -18.17 -37.93 -49.85
N THR A 8 -17.18 -37.81 -50.73
CA THR A 8 -15.84 -37.32 -50.39
C THR A 8 -15.57 -35.97 -51.07
N GLY A 9 -16.61 -35.27 -51.45
CA GLY A 9 -16.51 -33.94 -52.04
C GLY A 9 -17.73 -33.14 -51.65
N ASN A 10 -17.70 -31.85 -51.94
CA ASN A 10 -18.67 -30.88 -51.44
C ASN A 10 -20.13 -31.26 -51.74
N ASP A 11 -20.86 -31.56 -50.68
CA ASP A 11 -22.24 -32.00 -50.68
C ASP A 11 -23.18 -30.97 -50.04
N ALA A 12 -24.45 -30.99 -50.46
CA ALA A 12 -25.51 -30.17 -49.88
C ALA A 12 -26.64 -31.10 -49.44
N LEU A 13 -26.77 -31.27 -48.13
CA LEU A 13 -27.68 -32.19 -47.47
C LEU A 13 -28.76 -31.40 -46.74
N THR A 14 -30.01 -31.86 -46.85
CA THR A 14 -31.15 -31.22 -46.19
C THR A 14 -32.06 -32.30 -45.65
N GLY A 15 -32.38 -32.21 -44.36
CA GLY A 15 -33.26 -33.09 -43.63
C GLY A 15 -34.73 -32.92 -44.01
N SER A 16 -35.58 -33.34 -43.11
CA SER A 16 -37.02 -33.26 -43.15
C SER A 16 -37.51 -32.45 -41.93
N SER A 17 -38.79 -32.50 -41.60
CA SER A 17 -39.32 -31.79 -40.43
C SER A 17 -39.34 -32.66 -39.17
N GLY A 18 -38.44 -33.63 -39.04
CA GLY A 18 -38.36 -34.40 -37.81
C GLY A 18 -37.16 -35.32 -37.74
N ASP A 19 -36.59 -35.44 -36.55
CA ASP A 19 -35.32 -36.06 -36.13
C ASP A 19 -34.56 -36.81 -37.23
N ASP A 20 -33.52 -36.21 -37.80
CA ASP A 20 -32.75 -36.70 -38.93
C ASP A 20 -31.28 -36.93 -38.55
N THR A 21 -30.57 -37.67 -39.41
CA THR A 21 -29.13 -37.94 -39.25
C THR A 21 -28.45 -37.65 -40.57
N LEU A 22 -27.60 -36.62 -40.60
CA LEU A 22 -26.88 -36.16 -41.77
C LEU A 22 -25.38 -36.36 -41.54
N SER A 23 -24.66 -36.90 -42.52
CA SER A 23 -23.20 -37.03 -42.50
C SER A 23 -22.62 -36.50 -43.80
N GLY A 24 -21.73 -35.50 -43.75
CA GLY A 24 -21.09 -34.86 -44.91
C GLY A 24 -20.02 -35.75 -45.55
N GLY A 25 -18.99 -36.09 -44.78
CA GLY A 25 -17.89 -36.93 -45.22
C GLY A 25 -16.60 -36.13 -45.38
N ASP A 26 -15.86 -36.33 -46.46
CA ASP A 26 -14.75 -35.41 -46.78
C ASP A 26 -15.29 -34.32 -47.73
N GLY A 27 -14.71 -33.12 -47.71
CA GLY A 27 -15.09 -32.02 -48.59
C GLY A 27 -15.73 -30.88 -47.81
N ASN A 28 -16.04 -29.78 -48.50
CA ASN A 28 -16.70 -28.63 -47.87
C ASN A 28 -18.20 -28.74 -48.09
N ASP A 29 -18.92 -29.15 -47.06
CA ASP A 29 -20.30 -29.59 -47.09
C ASP A 29 -21.25 -28.56 -46.48
N SER A 30 -22.54 -28.68 -46.80
CA SER A 30 -23.62 -27.89 -46.20
C SER A 30 -24.74 -28.80 -45.74
N LEU A 31 -24.98 -28.85 -44.42
CA LEU A 31 -25.95 -29.72 -43.77
C LEU A 31 -27.04 -28.86 -43.09
N PHE A 32 -28.31 -29.16 -43.35
CA PHE A 32 -29.47 -28.47 -42.76
C PHE A 32 -30.45 -29.47 -42.16
N GLY A 33 -30.67 -29.45 -40.84
CA GLY A 33 -31.58 -30.34 -40.09
C GLY A 33 -33.07 -29.99 -40.24
N ILE A 34 -33.36 -28.69 -40.26
CA ILE A 34 -34.66 -28.03 -40.42
C ILE A 34 -35.52 -28.00 -39.15
N ASP A 35 -36.47 -28.92 -38.96
CA ASP A 35 -37.23 -29.04 -37.70
C ASP A 35 -36.99 -30.45 -37.18
N GLY A 36 -36.95 -30.65 -35.87
CA GLY A 36 -36.71 -31.96 -35.27
C GLY A 36 -35.49 -31.93 -34.37
N ASN A 37 -35.18 -33.06 -33.75
CA ASN A 37 -33.94 -33.23 -33.00
C ASN A 37 -32.96 -34.00 -33.88
N ASP A 38 -32.06 -33.27 -34.53
CA ASP A 38 -31.22 -33.74 -35.61
C ASP A 38 -29.79 -34.02 -35.13
N PHE A 39 -29.12 -34.95 -35.83
CA PHE A 39 -27.70 -35.24 -35.66
C PHE A 39 -26.97 -34.94 -36.96
N LEU A 40 -26.07 -33.95 -36.95
CA LEU A 40 -25.29 -33.50 -38.10
C LEU A 40 -23.80 -33.71 -37.81
N ASP A 41 -23.14 -34.47 -38.67
CA ASP A 41 -21.69 -34.74 -38.63
C ASP A 41 -21.09 -34.27 -39.97
N ALA A 42 -20.25 -33.24 -39.93
CA ALA A 42 -19.70 -32.62 -41.12
C ALA A 42 -18.58 -33.47 -41.73
N GLY A 43 -17.60 -33.86 -40.90
CA GLY A 43 -16.50 -34.72 -41.30
C GLY A 43 -15.20 -33.94 -41.47
N ALA A 44 -14.59 -33.98 -42.65
CA ALA A 44 -13.34 -33.28 -42.87
C ALA A 44 -13.50 -32.25 -43.99
N GLY A 45 -13.24 -30.98 -43.70
CA GLY A 45 -13.38 -29.89 -44.65
C GLY A 45 -13.73 -28.59 -43.94
N SER A 46 -14.11 -27.58 -44.72
CA SER A 46 -14.68 -26.36 -44.14
C SER A 46 -16.18 -26.36 -44.43
N ASP A 47 -16.96 -26.67 -43.41
CA ASP A 47 -18.34 -27.08 -43.52
C ASP A 47 -19.30 -26.02 -42.97
N THR A 48 -20.58 -26.17 -43.29
CA THR A 48 -21.65 -25.31 -42.78
C THR A 48 -22.81 -26.18 -42.30
N LEU A 49 -23.16 -26.08 -41.03
CA LEU A 49 -24.20 -26.85 -40.37
C LEU A 49 -25.25 -25.90 -39.79
N SER A 50 -26.52 -26.24 -39.94
CA SER A 50 -27.65 -25.59 -39.25
C SER A 50 -28.60 -26.66 -38.76
N GLY A 51 -28.83 -26.70 -37.44
CA GLY A 51 -29.76 -27.60 -36.78
C GLY A 51 -31.20 -27.23 -37.14
N GLY A 52 -31.58 -26.00 -36.78
CA GLY A 52 -32.88 -25.44 -37.08
C GLY A 52 -33.74 -25.42 -35.81
N ALA A 53 -34.99 -25.86 -35.90
CA ALA A 53 -35.89 -25.87 -34.74
C ALA A 53 -35.91 -27.25 -34.07
N GLY A 54 -35.52 -27.31 -32.80
CA GLY A 54 -35.50 -28.54 -32.01
C GLY A 54 -34.14 -28.70 -31.34
N ASN A 55 -33.94 -29.80 -30.63
CA ASN A 55 -32.71 -29.99 -29.86
C ASN A 55 -31.72 -30.80 -30.70
N ASP A 56 -30.73 -30.12 -31.24
CA ASP A 56 -29.84 -30.64 -32.25
C ASP A 56 -28.45 -30.98 -31.70
N THR A 57 -27.73 -31.82 -32.44
CA THR A 57 -26.33 -32.18 -32.17
C THR A 57 -25.52 -31.99 -33.45
N LEU A 58 -24.61 -31.03 -33.45
CA LEU A 58 -23.79 -30.65 -34.59
C LEU A 58 -22.30 -30.90 -34.27
N SER A 59 -21.58 -31.52 -35.20
CA SER A 59 -20.13 -31.75 -35.09
C SER A 59 -19.43 -31.32 -36.38
N GLY A 60 -18.54 -30.33 -36.30
CA GLY A 60 -17.68 -29.87 -37.40
C GLY A 60 -16.53 -30.83 -37.70
N LEU A 61 -15.89 -31.32 -36.63
CA LEU A 61 -14.74 -32.22 -36.63
C LEU A 61 -13.47 -31.55 -37.18
N ALA A 62 -13.12 -31.70 -38.45
CA ALA A 62 -11.80 -31.27 -38.93
C ALA A 62 -11.89 -30.22 -40.02
N GLY A 63 -11.51 -28.98 -39.69
CA GLY A 63 -11.29 -27.89 -40.60
C GLY A 63 -11.87 -26.60 -40.04
N ASN A 64 -12.42 -25.73 -40.89
CA ASN A 64 -12.87 -24.42 -40.42
C ASN A 64 -14.36 -24.33 -40.69
N ASP A 65 -15.16 -24.58 -39.66
CA ASP A 65 -16.57 -24.88 -39.78
C ASP A 65 -17.43 -23.72 -39.30
N THR A 66 -18.69 -23.72 -39.76
CA THR A 66 -19.72 -22.82 -39.29
C THR A 66 -20.89 -23.62 -38.77
N LEU A 67 -21.17 -23.55 -37.47
CA LEU A 67 -22.22 -24.31 -36.80
C LEU A 67 -23.29 -23.35 -36.25
N LEU A 68 -24.54 -23.59 -36.60
CA LEU A 68 -25.71 -22.84 -36.11
C LEU A 68 -26.70 -23.81 -35.44
N GLY A 69 -26.92 -23.69 -34.14
CA GLY A 69 -27.96 -24.45 -33.42
C GLY A 69 -29.36 -23.99 -33.83
N ASP A 70 -29.52 -22.67 -33.98
CA ASP A 70 -30.76 -21.96 -34.29
C ASP A 70 -31.73 -21.91 -33.10
N GLY A 71 -32.55 -22.92 -32.84
CA GLY A 71 -33.52 -22.82 -31.75
C GLY A 71 -33.87 -24.14 -31.11
N GLY A 72 -33.50 -24.31 -29.85
CA GLY A 72 -33.80 -25.49 -29.06
C GLY A 72 -32.90 -25.60 -27.86
N LEU A 73 -32.37 -26.78 -27.60
CA LEU A 73 -31.28 -26.97 -26.63
C LEU A 73 -30.24 -27.76 -27.38
N ASP A 74 -29.23 -27.06 -27.87
CA ASP A 74 -28.34 -27.57 -28.90
C ASP A 74 -26.98 -27.92 -28.31
N PHE A 75 -26.35 -28.94 -28.91
CA PHE A 75 -24.97 -29.31 -28.63
C PHE A 75 -24.15 -29.12 -29.89
N LEU A 76 -23.17 -28.22 -29.85
CA LEU A 76 -22.28 -27.94 -30.96
C LEU A 76 -20.84 -28.25 -30.54
N ASP A 77 -20.12 -28.96 -31.41
CA ASP A 77 -18.70 -29.32 -31.26
C ASP A 77 -17.95 -28.92 -32.54
N GLY A 78 -17.08 -27.91 -32.46
CA GLY A 78 -16.29 -27.40 -33.59
C GLY A 78 -15.25 -28.42 -34.02
N GLY A 79 -14.39 -28.80 -33.09
CA GLY A 79 -13.39 -29.84 -33.26
C GLY A 79 -12.00 -29.24 -33.43
N SER A 80 -11.41 -29.35 -34.62
CA SER A 80 -10.08 -28.81 -34.89
C SER A 80 -10.12 -27.85 -36.06
N GLY A 81 -9.49 -26.70 -35.89
CA GLY A 81 -9.40 -25.63 -36.87
C GLY A 81 -10.21 -24.42 -36.40
N GLN A 82 -10.23 -23.35 -37.20
CA GLN A 82 -10.84 -22.09 -36.74
C GLN A 82 -12.33 -22.07 -37.07
N ASP A 83 -13.15 -22.26 -36.05
CA ASP A 83 -14.58 -22.48 -36.13
C ASP A 83 -15.40 -21.24 -35.74
N SER A 84 -16.62 -21.18 -36.27
CA SER A 84 -17.61 -20.16 -35.93
C SER A 84 -18.91 -20.82 -35.49
N MET A 85 -19.31 -20.58 -34.26
CA MET A 85 -20.42 -21.28 -33.61
C MET A 85 -21.44 -20.29 -33.07
N ASN A 86 -22.73 -20.58 -33.27
CA ASN A 86 -23.85 -19.83 -32.69
C ASN A 86 -24.90 -20.80 -32.15
N GLY A 87 -25.18 -20.76 -30.84
CA GLY A 87 -26.20 -21.59 -30.20
C GLY A 87 -27.58 -21.20 -30.68
N GLY A 88 -27.92 -19.93 -30.51
CA GLY A 88 -29.16 -19.35 -31.01
C GLY A 88 -30.13 -19.13 -29.87
N ALA A 89 -31.29 -19.78 -29.88
CA ALA A 89 -32.29 -19.63 -28.85
C ALA A 89 -32.44 -20.90 -28.00
N GLY A 90 -32.31 -20.74 -26.70
CA GLY A 90 -32.40 -21.76 -25.67
C GLY A 90 -31.06 -21.98 -24.98
N ASN A 91 -31.01 -22.91 -24.05
CA ASN A 91 -29.83 -23.14 -23.23
C ASN A 91 -28.92 -24.16 -23.92
N ASP A 92 -27.89 -23.67 -24.56
CA ASP A 92 -27.04 -24.43 -25.48
C ASP A 92 -25.71 -24.83 -24.82
N THR A 93 -25.02 -25.76 -25.46
CA THR A 93 -23.67 -26.22 -25.06
C THR A 93 -22.75 -26.20 -26.27
N LEU A 94 -21.75 -25.33 -26.24
CA LEU A 94 -20.81 -25.12 -27.33
C LEU A 94 -19.38 -25.43 -26.86
N SER A 95 -18.66 -26.25 -27.61
CA SER A 95 -17.23 -26.51 -27.43
C SER A 95 -16.51 -26.32 -28.75
N ALA A 96 -15.59 -25.35 -28.83
CA ALA A 96 -14.97 -25.02 -30.12
C ALA A 96 -13.76 -25.89 -30.45
N GLY A 97 -12.86 -26.11 -29.47
CA GLY A 97 -11.89 -27.20 -29.55
C GLY A 97 -10.45 -26.73 -29.70
N ASP A 98 -9.81 -26.99 -30.85
CA ASP A 98 -8.41 -26.57 -31.11
C ASP A 98 -8.37 -25.43 -32.14
N ASP A 99 -7.44 -24.48 -31.94
CA ASP A 99 -7.21 -23.26 -32.74
C ASP A 99 -8.10 -22.08 -32.29
N THR A 100 -8.02 -20.93 -32.98
CA THR A 100 -8.72 -19.69 -32.60
C THR A 100 -10.15 -19.69 -33.12
N ASP A 101 -11.10 -19.65 -32.19
CA ASP A 101 -12.51 -19.83 -32.50
C ASP A 101 -13.37 -18.59 -32.18
N SER A 102 -14.59 -18.60 -32.72
CA SER A 102 -15.61 -17.57 -32.45
C SER A 102 -16.91 -18.22 -32.00
N ILE A 103 -17.31 -17.92 -30.77
CA ILE A 103 -18.47 -18.52 -30.11
C ILE A 103 -19.49 -17.43 -29.76
N PHE A 104 -20.75 -17.67 -30.09
CA PHE A 104 -21.91 -16.88 -29.64
C PHE A 104 -22.92 -17.83 -28.98
N GLY A 105 -23.23 -17.64 -27.70
CA GLY A 105 -24.26 -18.41 -26.97
C GLY A 105 -25.64 -18.11 -27.54
N GLY A 106 -26.11 -16.89 -27.30
CA GLY A 106 -27.37 -16.39 -27.83
C GLY A 106 -28.37 -16.07 -26.73
N ASP A 107 -29.65 -16.39 -26.94
CA ASP A 107 -30.68 -16.23 -25.91
C ASP A 107 -30.76 -17.51 -25.07
N GLY A 108 -30.40 -17.50 -23.79
CA GLY A 108 -30.47 -18.69 -22.95
C GLY A 108 -29.40 -18.68 -21.87
N ASP A 109 -29.49 -19.60 -20.91
CA ASP A 109 -28.37 -19.82 -19.99
C ASP A 109 -27.43 -20.85 -20.62
N ASP A 110 -26.33 -20.40 -21.22
CA ASP A 110 -25.48 -21.22 -22.09
C ASP A 110 -24.23 -21.75 -21.38
N PHE A 111 -23.66 -22.84 -21.92
CA PHE A 111 -22.33 -23.33 -21.56
C PHE A 111 -21.38 -23.22 -22.74
N LEU A 112 -20.36 -22.38 -22.62
CA LEU A 112 -19.43 -22.05 -23.68
C LEU A 112 -17.99 -22.41 -23.27
N ASP A 113 -17.31 -23.21 -24.10
CA ASP A 113 -15.92 -23.62 -23.91
C ASP A 113 -15.11 -23.33 -25.18
N GLY A 114 -14.19 -22.37 -25.12
CA GLY A 114 -13.28 -22.00 -26.21
C GLY A 114 -12.36 -23.15 -26.59
N GLY A 115 -11.68 -23.71 -25.58
CA GLY A 115 -10.74 -24.80 -25.78
C GLY A 115 -9.32 -24.28 -25.89
N ASN A 116 -8.51 -24.83 -26.80
CA ASN A 116 -7.13 -24.42 -27.00
C ASN A 116 -7.06 -23.37 -28.10
N GLY A 117 -6.73 -22.13 -27.77
CA GLY A 117 -6.81 -21.08 -28.76
C GLY A 117 -6.74 -19.72 -28.12
N GLY A 118 -6.59 -18.68 -28.92
CA GLY A 118 -6.99 -17.35 -28.46
C GLY A 118 -8.37 -17.07 -29.02
N ASP A 119 -9.40 -17.30 -28.24
CA ASP A 119 -10.78 -17.40 -28.70
C ASP A 119 -11.55 -16.10 -28.50
N THR A 120 -12.63 -15.93 -29.25
CA THR A 120 -13.59 -14.84 -29.05
C THR A 120 -14.92 -15.42 -28.64
N ILE A 121 -15.34 -15.17 -27.40
CA ILE A 121 -16.53 -15.78 -26.82
C ILE A 121 -17.52 -14.70 -26.40
N GLN A 122 -18.78 -14.87 -26.78
CA GLN A 122 -19.88 -13.99 -26.43
C GLN A 122 -21.04 -14.79 -25.82
N GLY A 123 -21.39 -14.53 -24.56
CA GLY A 123 -22.51 -15.19 -23.87
C GLY A 123 -23.87 -14.75 -24.42
N ASP A 124 -24.02 -13.44 -24.61
CA ASP A 124 -25.25 -12.75 -25.03
C ASP A 124 -26.28 -12.57 -23.90
N ALA A 125 -27.37 -13.33 -23.87
CA ALA A 125 -28.50 -13.04 -22.99
C ALA A 125 -28.91 -14.24 -22.16
N GLY A 126 -28.53 -14.24 -20.89
CA GLY A 126 -28.94 -15.24 -19.90
C GLY A 126 -27.93 -15.25 -18.77
N ASN A 127 -27.87 -16.34 -18.00
CA ASN A 127 -26.81 -16.54 -17.02
C ASN A 127 -25.86 -17.60 -17.56
N ASP A 128 -24.78 -17.16 -18.18
CA ASP A 128 -23.90 -18.02 -18.95
C ASP A 128 -22.76 -18.56 -18.11
N THR A 129 -22.29 -19.75 -18.46
CA THR A 129 -21.04 -20.32 -17.96
C THR A 129 -20.03 -20.33 -19.09
N ILE A 130 -18.98 -19.53 -18.96
CA ILE A 130 -18.00 -19.28 -20.02
C ILE A 130 -16.61 -19.70 -19.55
N SER A 131 -15.93 -20.49 -20.38
CA SER A 131 -14.53 -20.90 -20.23
C SER A 131 -13.76 -20.52 -21.49
N GLY A 132 -12.75 -19.66 -21.38
CA GLY A 132 -11.81 -19.37 -22.48
C GLY A 132 -10.97 -20.61 -22.79
N GLY A 133 -10.17 -21.02 -21.81
CA GLY A 133 -9.33 -22.22 -21.90
C GLY A 133 -7.86 -21.82 -21.99
N PRO A 134 -6.99 -22.66 -22.57
CA PRO A 134 -5.62 -22.25 -22.80
C PRO A 134 -5.46 -21.33 -24.02
N GLY A 135 -4.99 -20.12 -23.77
CA GLY A 135 -4.52 -19.13 -24.73
C GLY A 135 -4.96 -17.73 -24.31
N SER A 136 -4.88 -16.76 -25.21
CA SER A 136 -5.25 -15.37 -24.88
C SER A 136 -6.62 -15.06 -25.45
N ASP A 137 -7.61 -15.09 -24.59
CA ASP A 137 -9.02 -15.06 -24.96
C ASP A 137 -9.63 -13.67 -24.86
N TYR A 138 -10.68 -13.44 -25.63
CA TYR A 138 -11.50 -12.24 -25.59
C TYR A 138 -12.94 -12.63 -25.29
N ILE A 139 -13.36 -12.40 -24.05
CA ILE A 139 -14.65 -12.86 -23.53
C ILE A 139 -15.55 -11.66 -23.27
N TYR A 140 -16.79 -11.74 -23.76
CA TYR A 140 -17.83 -10.74 -23.56
C TYR A 140 -19.10 -11.40 -23.02
N ALA A 141 -19.49 -11.08 -21.79
CA ALA A 141 -20.62 -11.72 -21.13
C ALA A 141 -21.94 -11.42 -21.86
N GLY A 142 -22.25 -10.13 -22.13
CA GLY A 142 -23.51 -9.76 -22.79
C GLY A 142 -23.72 -8.26 -23.00
N TRP A 143 -24.58 -7.87 -23.96
CA TRP A 143 -24.81 -6.46 -24.34
C TRP A 143 -26.06 -5.85 -23.68
N SER A 144 -27.05 -6.68 -23.34
CA SER A 144 -28.32 -6.20 -22.74
C SER A 144 -29.12 -7.32 -22.08
N GLY A 145 -29.35 -7.21 -20.78
CA GLY A 145 -30.18 -8.18 -20.05
C GLY A 145 -29.75 -8.31 -18.61
N GLY A 146 -28.44 -8.23 -18.35
CA GLY A 146 -27.85 -8.39 -17.03
C GLY A 146 -27.92 -9.86 -16.62
N GLY A 147 -27.03 -10.66 -17.16
CA GLY A 147 -26.78 -12.04 -16.75
C GLY A 147 -26.05 -12.12 -15.42
N ALA A 148 -26.29 -13.14 -14.61
CA ALA A 148 -25.39 -13.43 -13.50
C ALA A 148 -24.40 -14.50 -13.99
N ASP A 149 -23.35 -14.04 -14.65
CA ASP A 149 -22.49 -14.92 -15.44
C ASP A 149 -21.35 -15.51 -14.62
N LEU A 150 -20.89 -16.70 -15.00
CA LEU A 150 -19.73 -17.37 -14.42
C LEU A 150 -18.65 -17.50 -15.49
N ILE A 151 -17.57 -16.72 -15.35
CA ILE A 151 -16.56 -16.56 -16.39
C ILE A 151 -15.18 -16.98 -15.88
N PHE A 152 -14.50 -17.83 -16.65
CA PHE A 152 -13.12 -18.24 -16.42
C PHE A 152 -12.29 -17.97 -17.69
N GLY A 153 -11.28 -17.12 -17.61
CA GLY A 153 -10.26 -16.98 -18.66
C GLY A 153 -9.44 -18.27 -18.77
N ASN A 154 -8.97 -18.76 -17.62
CA ASN A 154 -8.10 -19.91 -17.43
C ASN A 154 -6.62 -19.61 -17.66
N ALA A 155 -6.00 -19.93 -18.80
CA ALA A 155 -4.55 -19.87 -18.92
C ALA A 155 -4.11 -19.08 -20.15
N GLY A 156 -3.54 -17.91 -19.92
CA GLY A 156 -2.99 -16.98 -20.89
C GLY A 156 -3.42 -15.57 -20.51
N ALA A 157 -3.03 -14.58 -21.31
CA ALA A 157 -3.38 -13.19 -20.99
C ALA A 157 -4.74 -12.86 -21.61
N ASP A 158 -5.77 -12.85 -20.80
CA ASP A 158 -7.17 -12.78 -21.23
C ASP A 158 -7.73 -11.36 -21.13
N THR A 159 -8.73 -11.07 -21.95
CA THR A 159 -9.54 -9.86 -21.84
C THR A 159 -10.98 -10.24 -21.62
N ILE A 160 -11.50 -9.95 -20.43
CA ILE A 160 -12.86 -10.28 -20.02
C ILE A 160 -13.66 -8.99 -19.86
N ILE A 161 -14.85 -8.96 -20.42
CA ILE A 161 -15.80 -7.87 -20.29
C ILE A 161 -17.09 -8.45 -19.73
N GLY A 162 -17.39 -8.13 -18.47
CA GLY A 162 -18.67 -8.47 -17.84
C GLY A 162 -19.84 -7.68 -18.42
N ASP A 163 -21.04 -7.90 -17.90
CA ASP A 163 -22.21 -7.11 -18.28
C ASP A 163 -22.71 -6.23 -17.11
N SER A 164 -24.01 -5.96 -17.04
CA SER A 164 -24.61 -5.13 -15.97
C SER A 164 -25.19 -5.95 -14.81
N GLY A 165 -25.07 -7.27 -14.88
CA GLY A 165 -25.64 -8.22 -13.94
C GLY A 165 -24.75 -8.42 -12.73
N ALA A 166 -24.70 -9.63 -12.18
CA ALA A 166 -23.93 -9.88 -10.95
C ALA A 166 -23.03 -11.07 -11.18
N ASP A 167 -21.84 -10.76 -11.67
CA ASP A 167 -20.97 -11.73 -12.31
C ASP A 167 -19.97 -12.33 -11.32
N THR A 168 -19.52 -13.54 -11.60
CA THR A 168 -18.35 -14.15 -10.97
C THR A 168 -17.30 -14.36 -12.05
N ILE A 169 -16.21 -13.59 -11.98
CA ILE A 169 -15.18 -13.56 -13.02
C ILE A 169 -13.83 -13.97 -12.42
N SER A 170 -13.13 -14.88 -13.09
CA SER A 170 -11.75 -15.26 -12.81
C SER A 170 -10.90 -15.13 -14.06
N GLY A 171 -9.82 -14.35 -14.01
CA GLY A 171 -8.81 -14.28 -15.08
C GLY A 171 -8.07 -15.62 -15.20
N GLY A 172 -7.29 -15.97 -14.20
CA GLY A 172 -6.59 -17.26 -14.13
C GLY A 172 -5.07 -17.09 -14.15
N ASP A 173 -4.35 -17.84 -14.98
CA ASP A 173 -2.91 -17.72 -15.14
C ASP A 173 -2.58 -16.76 -16.30
N GLY A 174 -2.00 -15.59 -16.05
CA GLY A 174 -1.65 -14.64 -17.09
C GLY A 174 -1.73 -13.20 -16.59
N ASP A 175 -1.35 -12.24 -17.42
CA ASP A 175 -1.59 -10.83 -17.11
C ASP A 175 -2.95 -10.44 -17.71
N ASP A 176 -4.01 -10.52 -16.92
CA ASP A 176 -5.40 -10.44 -17.39
C ASP A 176 -5.96 -9.03 -17.35
N VAL A 177 -6.99 -8.77 -18.17
CA VAL A 177 -7.69 -7.49 -18.23
C VAL A 177 -9.18 -7.72 -18.05
N ILE A 178 -9.76 -7.18 -16.97
CA ILE A 178 -11.17 -7.36 -16.63
C ILE A 178 -11.89 -6.01 -16.66
N TYR A 179 -12.87 -5.85 -17.55
CA TYR A 179 -13.76 -4.70 -17.60
C TYR A 179 -15.09 -5.05 -16.92
N ASN A 180 -15.41 -4.42 -15.79
CA ASN A 180 -16.73 -4.56 -15.17
C ASN A 180 -17.67 -3.47 -15.73
N LEU A 181 -18.93 -3.84 -16.03
CA LEU A 181 -19.93 -2.92 -16.60
C LEU A 181 -21.12 -2.66 -15.65
N GLY A 182 -20.81 -2.68 -14.35
CA GLY A 182 -21.73 -2.46 -13.25
C GLY A 182 -22.36 -3.76 -12.78
N GLY A 183 -22.82 -3.79 -11.54
CA GLY A 183 -23.23 -5.06 -10.96
C GLY A 183 -22.90 -5.11 -9.48
N ASN A 184 -23.05 -6.29 -8.90
CA ASN A 184 -22.39 -6.62 -7.65
C ASN A 184 -21.53 -7.85 -7.94
N ASP A 185 -20.33 -7.60 -8.45
CA ASP A 185 -19.50 -8.63 -9.06
C ASP A 185 -18.52 -9.24 -8.05
N SER A 186 -18.12 -10.48 -8.30
CA SER A 186 -17.04 -11.18 -7.61
C SER A 186 -15.90 -11.42 -8.59
N LEU A 187 -14.84 -10.64 -8.47
CA LEU A 187 -13.74 -10.63 -9.43
C LEU A 187 -12.48 -11.24 -8.81
N VAL A 188 -11.77 -12.04 -9.61
CA VAL A 188 -10.53 -12.73 -9.27
C VAL A 188 -9.57 -12.55 -10.44
N GLY A 189 -8.40 -11.95 -10.23
CA GLY A 189 -7.37 -11.79 -11.26
C GLY A 189 -6.66 -13.11 -11.53
N GLY A 190 -6.13 -13.73 -10.48
CA GLY A 190 -5.40 -14.99 -10.51
C GLY A 190 -3.89 -14.79 -10.44
N ASN A 191 -3.12 -15.65 -11.11
CA ASN A 191 -1.66 -15.57 -11.19
C ASN A 191 -1.22 -14.63 -12.30
N GLY A 192 -0.73 -13.44 -11.95
CA GLY A 192 -0.04 -12.57 -12.89
C GLY A 192 -0.06 -11.13 -12.42
N ASN A 193 0.00 -10.18 -13.35
CA ASN A 193 -0.24 -8.76 -13.07
C ASN A 193 -1.54 -8.35 -13.76
N ASP A 194 -2.62 -8.35 -13.02
CA ASP A 194 -3.96 -8.21 -13.59
C ASP A 194 -4.44 -6.76 -13.56
N THR A 195 -5.30 -6.38 -14.50
CA THR A 195 -5.83 -5.03 -14.60
C THR A 195 -7.35 -5.03 -14.63
N PHE A 196 -7.96 -4.43 -13.61
CA PHE A 196 -9.40 -4.20 -13.52
C PHE A 196 -9.75 -2.81 -14.04
N TYR A 197 -10.72 -2.70 -14.93
CA TYR A 197 -11.18 -1.48 -15.57
C TYR A 197 -12.67 -1.22 -15.35
N GLY A 198 -13.04 0.03 -15.05
CA GLY A 198 -14.45 0.44 -14.94
C GLY A 198 -14.62 1.93 -14.71
N VAL A 199 -15.85 2.40 -14.46
CA VAL A 199 -16.07 3.70 -13.78
C VAL A 199 -16.41 3.46 -12.31
N ALA A 200 -16.31 4.50 -11.47
CA ALA A 200 -16.52 4.35 -10.04
C ALA A 200 -17.91 3.77 -9.67
N SER A 201 -18.94 4.07 -10.47
CA SER A 201 -20.28 3.48 -10.26
C SER A 201 -20.36 2.00 -10.58
N ASP A 202 -19.46 1.49 -11.42
CA ASP A 202 -19.51 0.09 -11.86
C ASP A 202 -19.05 -0.81 -10.72
N TYR A 203 -18.07 -0.36 -9.92
CA TYR A 203 -17.55 -1.09 -8.76
C TYR A 203 -18.40 -1.02 -7.48
N ALA A 204 -19.60 -0.44 -7.55
CA ALA A 204 -20.41 -0.18 -6.38
C ALA A 204 -21.10 -1.46 -5.87
N GLY A 205 -20.48 -2.15 -4.91
CA GLY A 205 -20.99 -3.42 -4.36
C GLY A 205 -20.17 -4.64 -4.75
N ASP A 206 -19.14 -4.44 -5.58
CA ASP A 206 -18.24 -5.49 -6.05
C ASP A 206 -17.26 -5.95 -4.98
N THR A 207 -16.73 -7.14 -5.17
CA THR A 207 -15.64 -7.72 -4.39
C THR A 207 -14.53 -8.20 -5.33
N ILE A 208 -13.31 -7.71 -5.12
CA ILE A 208 -12.10 -8.26 -5.76
C ILE A 208 -11.38 -9.13 -4.72
N ALA A 209 -11.30 -10.43 -4.95
CA ALA A 209 -11.00 -11.41 -3.89
C ALA A 209 -9.52 -11.82 -3.77
N ASP A 210 -8.67 -11.52 -4.75
CA ASP A 210 -7.27 -11.98 -4.81
C ASP A 210 -6.30 -10.92 -5.33
N PHE A 211 -6.50 -9.67 -4.93
CA PHE A 211 -5.68 -8.56 -5.41
C PHE A 211 -4.20 -8.69 -4.96
N TRP A 212 -3.36 -9.20 -5.85
CA TRP A 212 -1.96 -9.56 -5.62
C TRP A 212 -0.99 -8.46 -6.04
N VAL A 213 0.29 -8.69 -5.75
CA VAL A 213 1.37 -7.76 -6.13
C VAL A 213 1.56 -7.80 -7.64
N GLY A 214 1.34 -6.66 -8.28
CA GLY A 214 1.37 -6.54 -9.75
C GLY A 214 0.06 -5.96 -10.29
N ASP A 215 -1.03 -6.22 -9.57
CA ASP A 215 -2.37 -5.89 -10.03
C ASP A 215 -2.67 -4.39 -9.96
N SER A 216 -3.57 -3.96 -10.85
CA SER A 216 -3.92 -2.56 -11.07
C SER A 216 -5.43 -2.39 -11.21
N ILE A 217 -5.96 -1.27 -10.72
CA ILE A 217 -7.35 -0.84 -10.98
C ILE A 217 -7.31 0.48 -11.74
N VAL A 218 -8.11 0.61 -12.79
CA VAL A 218 -8.13 1.77 -13.69
C VAL A 218 -9.55 2.30 -13.88
N PHE A 219 -9.73 3.59 -13.56
CA PHE A 219 -11.02 4.29 -13.71
C PHE A 219 -11.04 5.21 -14.94
N PHE A 220 -12.04 5.11 -15.82
CA PHE A 220 -12.06 5.83 -17.11
C PHE A 220 -12.61 7.26 -17.10
N LEU A 221 -13.44 7.65 -16.13
CA LEU A 221 -14.01 9.00 -16.03
C LEU A 221 -14.41 9.29 -14.58
N VAL A 222 -13.82 10.32 -13.96
CA VAL A 222 -14.24 10.72 -12.63
C VAL A 222 -14.20 12.23 -12.38
N ASP A 223 -15.27 12.76 -11.78
CA ASP A 223 -15.35 14.05 -11.09
C ASP A 223 -15.41 13.72 -9.58
N LEU A 224 -14.26 13.73 -8.89
CA LEU A 224 -14.11 13.18 -7.55
C LEU A 224 -14.05 14.28 -6.48
N THR A 225 -15.13 14.40 -5.70
CA THR A 225 -15.13 15.15 -4.44
C THR A 225 -15.29 14.26 -3.21
N SER A 226 -15.26 12.92 -3.36
CA SER A 226 -15.75 12.02 -2.31
C SER A 226 -15.12 10.62 -2.27
N LEU A 227 -13.81 10.46 -2.54
CA LEU A 227 -13.08 9.28 -2.06
C LEU A 227 -12.38 9.65 -0.75
N ASP A 228 -13.17 9.78 0.32
CA ASP A 228 -12.69 10.14 1.65
C ASP A 228 -12.52 8.85 2.49
N GLY A 229 -11.26 8.44 2.68
CA GLY A 229 -10.84 7.97 4.01
C GLY A 229 -10.97 6.50 4.38
N GLN A 230 -10.86 5.51 3.48
CA GLN A 230 -10.52 4.13 3.89
C GLN A 230 -9.68 3.38 2.85
N ALA A 231 -8.47 2.96 3.25
CA ALA A 231 -7.73 1.86 2.63
C ALA A 231 -6.63 1.33 3.56
N THR A 232 -7.00 0.90 4.77
CA THR A 232 -6.20 -0.07 5.55
C THR A 232 -6.98 -1.34 5.88
N SER A 233 -8.27 -1.42 5.48
CA SER A 233 -9.01 -2.68 5.44
C SER A 233 -10.14 -2.62 4.40
N GLY A 234 -10.06 -3.51 3.41
CA GLY A 234 -11.21 -4.20 2.85
C GLY A 234 -12.22 -3.45 1.98
N ALA A 235 -12.20 -2.11 1.87
CA ALA A 235 -13.28 -1.37 1.22
C ALA A 235 -12.86 0.00 0.68
N ILE A 236 -13.21 0.31 -0.58
CA ILE A 236 -13.08 1.60 -1.27
C ILE A 236 -14.49 2.18 -1.46
N ASP A 237 -14.79 3.34 -0.87
CA ASP A 237 -16.05 4.07 -1.14
C ASP A 237 -15.96 4.75 -2.51
N THR A 238 -16.83 4.36 -3.46
CA THR A 238 -16.84 4.88 -4.82
C THR A 238 -17.74 6.10 -5.01
N GLY A 239 -18.35 6.61 -3.92
CA GLY A 239 -19.36 7.67 -3.93
C GLY A 239 -20.76 7.20 -4.36
N ALA A 240 -20.86 6.02 -5.00
CA ALA A 240 -22.12 5.34 -5.33
C ALA A 240 -22.36 4.06 -4.49
N GLY A 241 -21.31 3.53 -3.85
CA GLY A 241 -21.33 2.31 -3.04
C GLY A 241 -19.93 1.97 -2.52
N THR A 242 -19.72 0.72 -2.12
CA THR A 242 -18.44 0.25 -1.56
C THR A 242 -17.89 -0.89 -2.42
N LEU A 243 -16.66 -0.74 -2.92
CA LEU A 243 -15.86 -1.80 -3.54
C LEU A 243 -15.08 -2.53 -2.45
N THR A 244 -15.23 -3.84 -2.32
CA THR A 244 -14.52 -4.63 -1.31
C THR A 244 -13.24 -5.21 -1.91
N LEU A 245 -12.11 -5.10 -1.21
CA LEU A 245 -10.83 -5.72 -1.60
C LEU A 245 -10.45 -6.79 -0.56
N GLU A 246 -10.45 -8.06 -0.93
CA GLU A 246 -10.01 -9.16 -0.05
C GLU A 246 -8.58 -9.62 -0.39
N SER A 247 -7.92 -10.26 0.58
CA SER A 247 -6.63 -10.96 0.37
C SER A 247 -5.41 -10.10 -0.01
N LEU A 248 -5.30 -8.88 0.53
CA LEU A 248 -4.09 -8.06 0.46
C LEU A 248 -2.90 -8.77 1.15
N SER A 249 -2.07 -9.47 0.38
CA SER A 249 -0.89 -10.18 0.92
C SER A 249 0.29 -9.22 1.09
N SER A 250 0.89 -9.21 2.29
CA SER A 250 1.90 -8.24 2.75
C SER A 250 3.31 -8.45 2.19
N THR A 251 3.45 -8.97 0.97
CA THR A 251 4.74 -9.29 0.35
C THR A 251 5.20 -8.23 -0.64
N SER A 252 5.75 -7.11 -0.15
CA SER A 252 6.66 -6.20 -0.88
C SER A 252 6.31 -5.89 -2.35
N GLY A 253 5.18 -5.22 -2.60
CA GLY A 253 4.73 -4.82 -3.93
C GLY A 253 4.13 -3.42 -3.96
N THR A 254 4.33 -2.69 -5.05
CA THR A 254 3.72 -1.36 -5.27
C THR A 254 2.31 -1.50 -5.85
N PHE A 255 1.30 -1.02 -5.13
CA PHE A 255 -0.07 -0.81 -5.63
C PHE A 255 -0.11 0.36 -6.61
N SER A 256 -0.75 0.21 -7.78
CA SER A 256 -0.85 1.26 -8.79
C SER A 256 -2.27 1.38 -9.35
N ALA A 257 -2.98 2.46 -9.01
CA ALA A 257 -4.17 2.87 -9.76
C ALA A 257 -3.76 3.90 -10.83
N THR A 258 -4.02 3.61 -12.09
CA THR A 258 -3.73 4.52 -13.20
C THR A 258 -5.00 5.24 -13.62
N PHE A 259 -4.98 6.57 -13.68
CA PHE A 259 -6.11 7.37 -14.16
C PHE A 259 -5.87 7.78 -15.62
N SER A 260 -6.74 7.39 -16.55
CA SER A 260 -6.55 7.69 -17.97
C SER A 260 -6.93 9.14 -18.29
N GLY A 261 -6.01 10.08 -18.03
CA GLY A 261 -6.21 11.52 -18.27
C GLY A 261 -5.01 12.27 -18.85
N GLY A 262 -3.88 11.60 -19.12
CA GLY A 262 -2.72 12.18 -19.79
C GLY A 262 -1.71 12.91 -18.89
N ASP A 263 -1.95 13.00 -17.59
CA ASP A 263 -0.92 13.36 -16.61
C ASP A 263 -0.37 12.08 -15.98
N ARG A 264 0.96 11.90 -16.06
CA ARG A 264 1.67 10.81 -15.40
C ARG A 264 1.70 11.11 -13.90
N THR A 265 0.79 10.51 -13.16
CA THR A 265 0.83 10.45 -11.70
C THR A 265 0.92 8.98 -11.33
N THR A 266 2.00 8.58 -10.69
CA THR A 266 2.04 7.36 -9.88
C THR A 266 0.94 7.47 -8.83
N LEU A 267 0.24 6.38 -8.51
CA LEU A 267 -0.57 6.33 -7.29
C LEU A 267 0.39 6.39 -6.09
N GLN A 268 0.76 7.61 -5.74
CA GLN A 268 1.25 7.98 -4.43
C GLN A 268 -0.01 8.18 -3.59
N ILE A 269 -0.10 7.55 -2.44
CA ILE A 269 -1.07 7.94 -1.41
C ILE A 269 -0.67 9.37 -1.04
N VAL A 270 -1.45 10.38 -1.41
CA VAL A 270 -1.14 11.80 -1.13
C VAL A 270 -2.41 12.56 -0.75
N PRO A 271 -2.32 13.63 0.05
CA PRO A 271 -2.55 13.52 1.48
C PRO A 271 -3.38 14.72 1.96
N SER A 272 -4.54 14.48 2.57
CA SER A 272 -5.28 15.58 3.19
C SER A 272 -6.05 15.14 4.44
N ALA A 273 -5.53 14.16 5.17
CA ALA A 273 -6.03 13.79 6.47
C ALA A 273 -4.91 13.28 7.36
N THR A 274 -4.97 13.61 8.65
CA THR A 274 -4.19 12.97 9.71
C THR A 274 -4.24 11.45 9.60
N LEU A 275 -3.08 10.83 9.36
CA LEU A 275 -2.89 9.41 9.16
C LEU A 275 -2.46 8.72 10.47
N THR A 276 -2.84 7.45 10.64
CA THR A 276 -2.20 6.55 11.61
C THR A 276 -1.60 5.37 10.84
N VAL A 277 -0.28 5.23 10.86
CA VAL A 277 0.47 4.16 10.18
C VAL A 277 1.07 3.24 11.24
N ASP A 278 0.73 1.96 11.20
CA ASP A 278 1.28 0.95 12.12
C ASP A 278 2.06 -0.11 11.32
N GLY A 279 3.35 -0.27 11.62
CA GLY A 279 4.19 -1.35 11.13
C GLY A 279 4.03 -2.63 11.93
N THR A 280 4.86 -3.62 11.61
CA THR A 280 4.72 -5.02 11.99
C THR A 280 5.81 -5.46 12.97
N THR A 281 6.18 -6.74 12.95
CA THR A 281 7.33 -7.26 13.70
C THR A 281 8.56 -7.51 12.81
N GLY A 282 8.50 -7.09 11.54
CA GLY A 282 9.58 -7.17 10.57
C GLY A 282 10.22 -5.82 10.34
N ASN A 283 11.20 -5.75 9.44
CA ASN A 283 11.80 -4.48 9.05
C ASN A 283 10.89 -3.79 8.02
N ASP A 284 10.27 -2.69 8.43
CA ASP A 284 9.25 -1.99 7.65
C ASP A 284 9.78 -0.69 7.03
N VAL A 285 9.18 -0.29 5.91
CA VAL A 285 9.43 1.02 5.27
C VAL A 285 8.12 1.80 5.28
N LEU A 286 8.03 2.80 6.14
CA LEU A 286 6.79 3.53 6.45
C LEU A 286 6.88 4.98 5.97
N SER A 287 5.78 5.49 5.42
CA SER A 287 5.66 6.88 4.98
C SER A 287 4.40 7.53 5.54
N GLY A 288 4.55 8.76 6.05
CA GLY A 288 3.44 9.65 6.38
C GLY A 288 2.92 10.38 5.14
N SER A 289 2.37 11.56 5.38
CA SER A 289 1.57 12.37 4.48
C SER A 289 1.99 13.85 4.65
N ALA A 290 1.32 14.82 4.01
CA ALA A 290 1.65 16.25 4.22
C ALA A 290 0.87 16.92 5.37
N ASP A 291 0.09 16.14 6.11
CA ASP A 291 -0.70 16.56 7.27
C ASP A 291 -0.14 15.97 8.56
N ARG A 292 -0.73 16.36 9.70
CA ARG A 292 -0.33 15.87 11.01
C ARG A 292 -0.61 14.38 11.18
N ASP A 293 0.41 13.55 11.25
CA ASP A 293 0.28 12.10 11.27
C ASP A 293 0.71 11.46 12.60
N THR A 294 0.41 10.17 12.74
CA THR A 294 0.96 9.30 13.78
C THR A 294 1.53 8.05 13.13
N VAL A 295 2.83 7.79 13.29
CA VAL A 295 3.50 6.65 12.65
C VAL A 295 4.17 5.78 13.70
N SER A 296 3.99 4.46 13.64
CA SER A 296 4.56 3.48 14.56
C SER A 296 5.30 2.38 13.81
N GLY A 297 6.61 2.21 14.02
CA GLY A 297 7.46 1.18 13.38
C GLY A 297 7.11 -0.24 13.83
N GLY A 298 7.15 -0.49 15.14
CA GLY A 298 6.67 -1.73 15.74
C GLY A 298 7.80 -2.55 16.33
N SER A 299 8.25 -3.60 15.66
CA SER A 299 9.49 -4.29 16.03
C SER A 299 10.26 -4.65 14.77
N GLY A 300 11.59 -4.65 14.82
CA GLY A 300 12.40 -4.80 13.63
C GLY A 300 13.16 -3.51 13.36
N ASN A 301 14.06 -3.52 12.39
CA ASN A 301 14.81 -2.31 12.05
C ASN A 301 14.08 -1.57 10.93
N ASP A 302 13.39 -0.50 11.29
CA ASP A 302 12.44 0.20 10.45
C ASP A 302 13.05 1.44 9.80
N THR A 303 12.49 1.84 8.65
CA THR A 303 12.80 3.10 7.99
C THR A 303 11.52 3.93 7.85
N ILE A 304 11.44 5.05 8.55
CA ILE A 304 10.24 5.88 8.65
C ILE A 304 10.50 7.28 8.07
N ASN A 305 9.57 7.79 7.26
CA ASN A 305 9.58 9.16 6.76
C ASN A 305 8.18 9.79 6.87
N SER A 306 7.93 10.74 7.78
CA SER A 306 6.59 11.30 7.96
C SER A 306 6.21 12.42 6.99
N GLU A 307 7.11 12.81 6.08
CA GLU A 307 6.91 13.82 5.03
C GLU A 307 6.73 15.25 5.51
N SER A 308 5.52 15.81 5.56
CA SER A 308 5.28 17.18 6.05
C SER A 308 4.13 17.15 7.02
N GLY A 309 4.04 18.03 8.00
CA GLY A 309 2.96 17.92 8.97
C GLY A 309 3.32 18.51 10.30
N ALA A 310 2.88 17.86 11.36
CA ALA A 310 3.34 18.12 12.72
C ALA A 310 2.99 16.84 13.44
N ASP A 311 3.91 15.90 13.28
CA ASP A 311 3.67 14.47 13.33
C ASP A 311 4.11 13.86 14.66
N SER A 312 3.61 12.67 14.95
CA SER A 312 4.00 11.89 16.13
C SER A 312 4.52 10.53 15.70
N ILE A 313 5.82 10.30 15.85
CA ILE A 313 6.49 9.11 15.32
C ILE A 313 7.03 8.27 16.47
N PHE A 314 6.78 6.96 16.43
CA PHE A 314 7.23 5.97 17.41
C PHE A 314 7.97 4.85 16.67
N ALA A 315 9.31 4.80 16.70
CA ALA A 315 10.07 3.76 16.00
C ALA A 315 9.87 2.39 16.69
N ASN A 316 9.93 2.39 18.02
CA ASN A 316 9.68 1.29 18.95
C ASN A 316 10.90 0.38 19.22
N GLN A 317 10.97 -0.84 18.69
CA GLN A 317 12.03 -1.81 19.02
C GLN A 317 12.84 -2.14 17.78
N GLY A 318 14.15 -1.95 17.82
CA GLY A 318 15.07 -2.25 16.73
C GLY A 318 15.99 -1.08 16.45
N ASP A 319 17.03 -1.28 15.65
CA ASP A 319 17.90 -0.16 15.26
C ASP A 319 17.24 0.59 14.09
N ASP A 320 16.48 1.65 14.38
CA ASP A 320 15.59 2.32 13.43
C ASP A 320 16.21 3.55 12.76
N VAL A 321 15.68 3.92 11.59
CA VAL A 321 16.03 5.17 10.89
C VAL A 321 14.77 5.98 10.65
N VAL A 322 14.66 7.16 11.26
CA VAL A 322 13.44 7.96 11.24
C VAL A 322 13.70 9.38 10.76
N SER A 323 12.83 9.88 9.88
CA SER A 323 12.77 11.26 9.40
C SER A 323 11.39 11.85 9.69
N GLY A 324 11.33 12.95 10.45
CA GLY A 324 10.13 13.77 10.63
C GLY A 324 9.75 14.45 9.32
N GLY A 325 10.56 15.40 8.90
CA GLY A 325 10.41 16.04 7.59
C GLY A 325 10.08 17.51 7.78
N ASP A 326 9.05 18.02 7.12
CA ASP A 326 8.69 19.43 7.21
C ASP A 326 7.58 19.67 8.23
N GLY A 327 7.86 20.35 9.34
CA GLY A 327 6.84 20.77 10.30
C GLY A 327 7.26 20.50 11.74
N ASP A 328 6.43 20.87 12.71
CA ASP A 328 6.83 20.75 14.12
C ASP A 328 6.56 19.32 14.62
N ASP A 329 7.53 18.42 14.44
CA ASP A 329 7.36 17.00 14.66
C ASP A 329 7.76 16.54 16.07
N THR A 330 7.22 15.41 16.50
CA THR A 330 7.64 14.70 17.72
C THR A 330 8.07 13.29 17.39
N VAL A 331 9.36 12.99 17.56
CA VAL A 331 9.98 11.71 17.19
C VAL A 331 10.44 10.96 18.43
N TYR A 332 10.04 9.69 18.55
CA TYR A 332 10.50 8.76 19.60
C TYR A 332 11.22 7.57 18.95
N GLY A 333 12.51 7.38 19.26
CA GLY A 333 13.29 6.20 18.86
C GLY A 333 12.75 4.94 19.53
N GLY A 334 13.03 4.76 20.81
CA GLY A 334 12.38 3.72 21.60
C GLY A 334 13.39 2.86 22.32
N GLN A 335 13.59 1.62 21.86
CA GLN A 335 14.62 0.71 22.33
C GLN A 335 15.61 0.44 21.22
N ASP A 336 16.87 0.22 21.60
CA ASP A 336 17.99 -0.10 20.71
C ASP A 336 18.57 1.17 20.06
N ASN A 337 19.48 1.07 19.09
CA ASN A 337 20.30 2.22 18.68
C ASN A 337 19.70 2.87 17.43
N ASP A 338 19.09 4.04 17.62
CA ASP A 338 18.32 4.68 16.57
C ASP A 338 19.07 5.82 15.89
N THR A 339 18.67 6.11 14.65
CA THR A 339 19.08 7.32 13.93
C THR A 339 17.84 8.16 13.61
N LEU A 340 17.70 9.30 14.29
CA LEU A 340 16.49 10.12 14.24
C LEU A 340 16.78 11.52 13.69
N TYR A 341 15.97 11.98 12.75
CA TYR A 341 16.05 13.31 12.12
C TYR A 341 14.72 14.06 12.32
N GLY A 342 14.75 15.26 12.91
CA GLY A 342 13.62 16.20 12.91
C GLY A 342 13.41 16.78 11.50
N ASN A 343 14.48 17.34 10.94
CA ASN A 343 14.59 17.96 9.61
C ASN A 343 14.25 19.46 9.56
N LEU A 344 13.04 19.89 9.19
CA LEU A 344 12.69 21.31 9.06
C LEU A 344 11.59 21.69 10.03
N SER A 345 11.69 22.90 10.58
CA SER A 345 10.79 23.50 11.59
C SER A 345 11.18 23.12 13.01
N ALA A 346 10.35 23.41 14.02
CA ALA A 346 10.75 23.25 15.41
C ALA A 346 10.35 21.87 15.94
N ASP A 347 11.32 20.97 15.99
CA ASP A 347 11.10 19.56 16.26
C ASP A 347 11.38 19.18 17.72
N THR A 348 10.77 18.08 18.16
CA THR A 348 11.08 17.43 19.43
C THR A 348 11.50 15.99 19.18
N VAL A 349 12.75 15.64 19.48
CA VAL A 349 13.32 14.33 19.18
C VAL A 349 13.79 13.64 20.46
N TYR A 350 13.34 12.41 20.69
CA TYR A 350 13.69 11.59 21.86
C TYR A 350 14.33 10.27 21.40
N GLY A 351 15.60 10.03 21.76
CA GLY A 351 16.24 8.71 21.54
C GLY A 351 15.61 7.62 22.39
N ASN A 352 15.39 7.92 23.67
CA ASN A 352 14.84 7.03 24.72
C ASN A 352 15.86 6.03 25.30
N PHE A 353 15.99 4.82 24.78
CA PHE A 353 16.93 3.81 25.29
C PHE A 353 17.81 3.32 24.14
N GLY A 354 19.11 3.54 24.22
CA GLY A 354 19.97 3.22 23.08
C GLY A 354 21.27 3.97 23.15
N ALA A 355 22.18 3.72 22.21
CA ALA A 355 23.22 4.69 21.89
C ALA A 355 22.82 5.38 20.59
N ASP A 356 22.07 6.47 20.72
CA ASP A 356 21.30 7.04 19.61
C ASP A 356 22.08 8.12 18.85
N SER A 357 21.70 8.34 17.60
CA SER A 357 22.19 9.43 16.75
C SER A 357 21.03 10.35 16.39
N LEU A 358 20.97 11.51 17.02
CA LEU A 358 19.84 12.43 16.98
C LEU A 358 20.21 13.75 16.30
N PHE A 359 19.36 14.20 15.39
CA PHE A 359 19.55 15.42 14.61
C PHE A 359 18.27 16.26 14.65
N GLY A 360 18.33 17.46 15.23
CA GLY A 360 17.23 18.43 15.24
C GLY A 360 16.91 18.89 13.82
N GLY A 361 17.82 19.65 13.21
CA GLY A 361 17.73 20.01 11.80
C GLY A 361 17.76 21.52 11.60
N GLN A 362 16.75 22.08 10.95
CA GLN A 362 16.56 23.53 10.80
C GLN A 362 15.39 23.95 11.66
N GLY A 363 15.60 24.71 12.71
CA GLY A 363 14.50 24.87 13.64
C GLY A 363 14.83 25.62 14.89
N ALA A 364 14.06 25.35 15.93
CA ALA A 364 14.42 25.67 17.30
C ALA A 364 14.04 24.41 18.07
N ASP A 365 14.95 23.44 18.02
CA ASP A 365 14.62 22.05 18.27
C ASP A 365 14.85 21.67 19.73
N ALA A 366 14.15 20.66 20.21
CA ALA A 366 14.35 20.06 21.51
C ALA A 366 14.79 18.60 21.32
N VAL A 367 16.08 18.32 21.52
CA VAL A 367 16.67 17.02 21.22
C VAL A 367 17.17 16.37 22.51
N PHE A 368 16.62 15.20 22.84
CA PHE A 368 16.84 14.47 24.07
C PHE A 368 17.42 13.08 23.79
N GLY A 369 18.64 12.82 24.25
CA GLY A 369 19.33 11.52 24.13
C GLY A 369 18.52 10.41 24.78
N GLY A 370 18.52 10.39 26.11
CA GLY A 370 17.71 9.46 26.89
C GLY A 370 18.57 8.63 27.82
N GLN A 371 18.65 7.33 27.60
CA GLN A 371 19.53 6.42 28.31
C GLN A 371 20.50 5.79 27.34
N GLY A 372 21.79 5.89 27.68
CA GLY A 372 22.89 5.34 26.89
C GLY A 372 23.75 6.48 26.39
N ASN A 373 24.75 6.18 25.56
CA ASN A 373 25.76 7.17 25.19
C ASN A 373 25.42 7.73 23.81
N ASP A 374 24.79 8.90 23.80
CA ASP A 374 24.12 9.45 22.64
C ASP A 374 24.97 10.48 21.89
N GLN A 375 24.71 10.62 20.60
CA GLN A 375 25.18 11.72 19.76
C GLN A 375 23.99 12.63 19.45
N VAL A 376 24.00 13.83 20.00
CA VAL A 376 22.88 14.79 19.91
C VAL A 376 23.33 16.03 19.16
N ASN A 377 22.68 16.34 18.05
CA ASN A 377 23.02 17.49 17.20
C ASN A 377 21.81 18.39 16.95
N GLY A 378 21.90 19.68 17.27
CA GLY A 378 20.85 20.67 16.99
C GLY A 378 20.82 21.12 15.53
N ASN A 379 21.97 21.09 14.86
CA ASN A 379 22.20 21.58 13.50
C ASN A 379 22.05 23.10 13.33
N SER A 380 20.90 23.63 12.94
CA SER A 380 20.72 25.05 12.62
C SER A 380 19.49 25.55 13.33
N GLY A 381 19.63 26.52 14.22
CA GLY A 381 18.49 26.87 15.02
C GLY A 381 18.78 27.65 16.27
N SER A 382 17.94 27.50 17.27
CA SER A 382 18.26 27.92 18.64
C SER A 382 17.74 26.81 19.50
N ASP A 383 18.58 25.80 19.63
CA ASP A 383 18.17 24.46 19.98
C ASP A 383 18.36 24.22 21.47
N THR A 384 17.63 23.27 22.04
CA THR A 384 17.79 22.81 23.41
C THR A 384 18.20 21.35 23.37
N LEU A 385 19.44 21.08 23.78
CA LEU A 385 20.05 19.76 23.71
C LEU A 385 20.30 19.19 25.09
N ASP A 386 19.96 17.91 25.23
CA ASP A 386 19.98 17.24 26.51
C ASP A 386 20.26 15.74 26.33
N GLY A 387 21.51 15.34 26.56
CA GLY A 387 21.90 13.93 26.48
C GLY A 387 21.14 13.02 27.46
N ASN A 388 20.60 13.58 28.54
CA ASN A 388 20.05 12.84 29.67
C ASN A 388 21.10 11.91 30.30
N LYS A 389 20.85 10.60 30.42
CA LYS A 389 21.69 9.67 31.17
C LYS A 389 22.66 8.96 30.23
N GLY A 390 23.95 9.14 30.47
CA GLY A 390 25.02 8.49 29.73
C GLY A 390 26.19 9.43 29.57
N ASP A 391 27.21 8.98 28.84
CA ASP A 391 28.33 9.85 28.48
C ASP A 391 28.11 10.34 27.04
N ASP A 392 27.50 11.52 26.91
CA ASP A 392 26.94 11.98 25.64
C ASP A 392 27.84 12.97 24.90
N ILE A 393 27.65 13.08 23.58
CA ILE A 393 28.27 14.10 22.73
C ILE A 393 27.18 15.03 22.20
N LEU A 394 27.26 16.30 22.56
CA LEU A 394 26.30 17.34 22.18
C LEU A 394 26.94 18.35 21.23
N SER A 395 26.26 18.68 20.14
CA SER A 395 26.67 19.72 19.18
C SER A 395 25.49 20.64 18.89
N GLY A 396 25.61 21.92 19.22
CA GLY A 396 24.55 22.92 18.96
C GLY A 396 24.41 23.23 17.48
N GLY A 397 25.54 23.37 16.80
CA GLY A 397 25.60 23.82 15.43
C GLY A 397 25.58 25.34 15.34
N SER A 398 24.63 25.91 14.58
CA SER A 398 24.55 27.37 14.41
C SER A 398 23.35 27.97 15.10
N GLY A 399 23.58 29.05 15.83
CA GLY A 399 22.57 29.88 16.47
C GLY A 399 22.75 29.88 17.98
N ALA A 400 21.71 30.23 18.74
CA ALA A 400 21.85 30.43 20.19
C ALA A 400 21.30 29.22 20.95
N ASP A 401 22.18 28.29 21.30
CA ASP A 401 21.76 26.97 21.79
C ASP A 401 21.83 26.83 23.31
N TYR A 402 20.95 26.00 23.87
CA TYR A 402 20.95 25.60 25.27
C TYR A 402 21.44 24.18 25.44
N PHE A 403 22.48 24.00 26.24
CA PHE A 403 22.94 22.68 26.66
C PHE A 403 22.46 22.41 28.09
N VAL A 404 21.58 21.42 28.25
CA VAL A 404 20.97 21.06 29.53
C VAL A 404 21.92 20.14 30.31
N ILE A 405 22.10 20.45 31.59
CA ILE A 405 22.96 19.68 32.49
C ILE A 405 22.17 19.30 33.74
N ARG A 406 22.15 18.00 34.07
CA ARG A 406 21.58 17.48 35.31
C ARG A 406 22.66 16.89 36.20
N SER A 407 22.36 16.74 37.48
CA SER A 407 23.34 16.24 38.46
C SER A 407 23.74 14.77 38.26
N ASN A 408 22.99 14.05 37.42
CA ASN A 408 23.12 12.64 37.11
C ASN A 408 23.11 12.35 35.60
N SER A 409 23.48 13.32 34.76
CA SER A 409 23.54 13.09 33.31
C SER A 409 24.66 12.12 32.95
N GLY A 410 25.89 12.39 33.39
CA GLY A 410 27.05 11.54 33.16
C GLY A 410 28.25 12.39 32.82
N ASP A 411 29.21 11.87 32.06
CA ASP A 411 30.36 12.63 31.58
C ASP A 411 30.15 13.11 30.14
N ASP A 412 29.49 14.26 29.99
CA ASP A 412 29.06 14.81 28.70
C ASP A 412 30.15 15.68 28.04
N THR A 413 30.15 15.72 26.72
CA THR A 413 31.03 16.55 25.90
C THR A 413 30.23 17.45 24.98
N VAL A 414 30.41 18.77 25.10
CA VAL A 414 29.89 19.74 24.12
C VAL A 414 30.98 20.07 23.11
N SER A 415 30.78 19.72 21.84
CA SER A 415 31.83 19.74 20.81
C SER A 415 32.08 21.09 20.15
N ASP A 416 31.11 22.01 20.16
CA ASP A 416 31.12 23.23 19.35
C ASP A 416 30.64 24.51 20.05
N PHE A 417 30.49 24.48 21.39
CA PHE A 417 30.01 25.63 22.19
C PHE A 417 30.64 26.98 21.78
N SER A 418 29.79 27.97 21.50
CA SER A 418 30.14 29.28 20.97
C SER A 418 29.46 30.43 21.72
N VAL A 419 30.24 31.15 22.53
CA VAL A 419 29.77 32.38 23.20
C VAL A 419 29.34 33.47 22.21
N SER A 420 29.91 33.46 20.99
CA SER A 420 29.55 34.43 19.95
C SER A 420 28.20 34.16 19.30
N ASP A 421 27.79 32.90 19.20
CA ASP A 421 26.52 32.53 18.57
C ASP A 421 25.34 32.66 19.55
N GLY A 422 25.64 32.67 20.86
CA GLY A 422 24.69 32.98 21.92
C GLY A 422 24.48 31.84 22.91
N ASP A 423 25.26 30.77 22.77
CA ASP A 423 25.12 29.55 23.53
C ASP A 423 25.14 29.76 25.05
N ALA A 424 24.35 28.95 25.73
CA ALA A 424 24.18 28.98 27.16
C ALA A 424 24.08 27.59 27.76
N LEU A 425 24.54 27.46 29.01
CA LEU A 425 24.28 26.26 29.81
C LEU A 425 22.98 26.44 30.59
N ARG A 426 22.14 25.42 30.59
CA ARG A 426 20.94 25.35 31.43
C ARG A 426 21.12 24.25 32.47
N ILE A 427 21.38 24.63 33.72
CA ILE A 427 21.77 23.70 34.79
C ILE A 427 20.58 23.47 35.72
N ASN A 428 20.14 22.21 35.81
CA ASN A 428 19.19 21.80 36.83
C ASN A 428 19.90 21.76 38.19
N ILE A 429 19.35 22.48 39.17
CA ILE A 429 19.94 22.56 40.52
C ILE A 429 19.21 21.70 41.56
N ASP A 430 18.20 20.94 41.14
CA ASP A 430 17.42 20.06 42.03
C ASP A 430 18.33 18.99 42.64
N GLY A 431 18.24 18.85 43.97
CA GLY A 431 19.10 17.92 44.73
C GLY A 431 20.56 18.34 44.86
N THR A 432 20.96 19.51 44.35
CA THR A 432 22.34 20.04 44.48
C THR A 432 22.46 21.05 45.65
N SER A 433 23.69 21.48 45.94
CA SER A 433 23.95 22.60 46.86
C SER A 433 23.97 23.96 46.18
N ILE A 434 23.71 24.03 44.86
CA ILE A 434 23.75 25.25 44.07
C ILE A 434 22.47 26.04 44.34
N THR A 435 22.61 27.33 44.64
CA THR A 435 21.47 28.20 44.93
C THR A 435 21.40 29.42 44.03
N SER A 436 22.54 29.84 43.47
CA SER A 436 22.61 30.91 42.47
C SER A 436 23.88 30.81 41.64
N VAL A 437 23.98 31.60 40.57
CA VAL A 437 25.17 31.59 39.69
C VAL A 437 26.47 31.88 40.44
N SER A 438 26.44 32.54 41.61
CA SER A 438 27.66 32.80 42.40
C SER A 438 28.37 31.53 42.90
N ASP A 439 27.68 30.39 42.90
CA ASP A 439 28.21 29.11 43.34
C ASP A 439 29.00 28.39 42.21
N LEU A 440 28.76 28.76 40.95
CA LEU A 440 29.30 28.09 39.77
C LEU A 440 30.83 28.14 39.63
N PRO A 441 31.55 29.23 39.98
CA PRO A 441 33.01 29.27 39.81
C PRO A 441 33.76 28.17 40.55
N ALA A 442 33.20 27.64 41.65
CA ALA A 442 33.79 26.56 42.42
C ALA A 442 33.65 25.18 41.73
N LEU A 443 32.78 25.08 40.73
CA LEU A 443 32.46 23.87 39.99
C LEU A 443 33.26 23.74 38.69
N VAL A 444 33.92 24.82 38.28
CA VAL A 444 34.66 24.92 37.02
C VAL A 444 36.11 24.51 37.23
N SER A 445 36.60 23.64 36.33
CA SER A 445 37.98 23.20 36.25
C SER A 445 38.47 23.18 34.81
N THR A 446 39.69 22.71 34.58
CA THR A 446 40.28 22.61 33.24
C THR A 446 40.91 21.23 33.08
N ASN A 447 40.60 20.55 31.98
CA ASN A 447 41.16 19.23 31.71
C ASN A 447 42.55 19.32 31.08
N SER A 448 43.10 18.16 30.71
CA SER A 448 44.45 18.04 30.13
C SER A 448 44.62 18.68 28.75
N THR A 449 43.53 18.92 28.01
CA THR A 449 43.56 19.59 26.69
C THR A 449 43.40 21.10 26.79
N GLY A 450 43.12 21.63 27.98
CA GLY A 450 42.87 23.05 28.22
C GLY A 450 41.39 23.45 28.11
N ALA A 451 40.49 22.48 27.89
CA ALA A 451 39.05 22.70 27.82
C ALA A 451 38.44 22.90 29.22
N THR A 452 37.42 23.73 29.29
CA THR A 452 36.65 24.01 30.51
C THR A 452 35.78 22.80 30.87
N VAL A 453 35.80 22.41 32.14
CA VAL A 453 34.98 21.31 32.68
C VAL A 453 34.12 21.82 33.82
N VAL A 454 32.81 21.60 33.75
CA VAL A 454 31.83 21.98 34.78
C VAL A 454 31.37 20.72 35.52
N ASN A 455 31.49 20.72 36.84
CA ASN A 455 31.10 19.57 37.67
C ASN A 455 29.77 19.86 38.39
N VAL A 456 28.71 19.12 38.07
CA VAL A 456 27.38 19.29 38.69
C VAL A 456 26.97 17.98 39.36
N GLY A 457 27.08 17.91 40.68
CA GLY A 457 26.78 16.67 41.40
C GLY A 457 27.75 15.55 41.05
N SER A 458 27.24 14.48 40.43
CA SER A 458 28.05 13.37 39.90
C SER A 458 28.36 13.49 38.40
N ALA A 459 27.71 14.41 37.69
CA ALA A 459 27.92 14.63 36.27
C ALA A 459 29.07 15.62 36.01
N THR A 460 29.74 15.47 34.88
CA THR A 460 30.73 16.42 34.37
C THR A 460 30.40 16.80 32.93
N VAL A 461 30.59 18.08 32.58
CA VAL A 461 30.40 18.55 31.21
C VAL A 461 31.67 19.24 30.73
N THR A 462 32.23 18.72 29.63
CA THR A 462 33.43 19.28 28.99
C THR A 462 33.04 20.15 27.80
N LEU A 463 33.42 21.43 27.82
CA LEU A 463 33.26 22.36 26.70
C LEU A 463 34.55 22.41 25.89
N THR A 464 34.64 21.64 24.80
CA THR A 464 35.91 21.36 24.10
C THR A 464 36.62 22.61 23.58
N ASN A 465 35.86 23.63 23.17
CA ASN A 465 36.37 24.84 22.54
C ASN A 465 36.38 26.07 23.48
N ILE A 466 35.99 25.91 24.74
CA ILE A 466 35.97 27.01 25.71
C ILE A 466 37.15 26.88 26.66
N THR A 467 38.04 27.86 26.63
CA THR A 467 39.17 27.92 27.57
C THR A 467 38.72 28.42 28.95
N SER A 468 39.50 28.14 29.99
CA SER A 468 39.22 28.61 31.36
C SER A 468 39.11 30.13 31.48
N THR A 469 39.70 30.88 30.54
CA THR A 469 39.59 32.35 30.48
C THR A 469 38.31 32.85 29.84
N GLU A 470 37.69 32.04 28.99
CA GLU A 470 36.41 32.35 28.32
C GLU A 470 35.21 31.87 29.14
N ALA A 471 35.43 30.93 30.08
CA ALA A 471 34.41 30.42 31.00
C ALA A 471 33.61 31.54 31.70
N SER A 472 34.23 32.68 32.05
CA SER A 472 33.49 33.78 32.71
C SER A 472 32.44 34.47 31.83
N SER A 473 32.50 34.24 30.51
CA SER A 473 31.60 34.80 29.50
C SER A 473 30.51 33.82 29.06
N VAL A 474 30.59 32.56 29.49
CA VAL A 474 29.55 31.54 29.23
C VAL A 474 28.29 31.94 29.97
N SER A 475 27.19 32.11 29.23
CA SER A 475 25.86 32.40 29.79
C SER A 475 25.30 31.17 30.50
N VAL A 476 24.65 31.37 31.64
CA VAL A 476 24.05 30.28 32.43
C VAL A 476 22.66 30.64 32.93
N GLU A 477 21.73 29.69 32.77
CA GLU A 477 20.43 29.66 33.43
C GLU A 477 20.39 28.52 34.45
N LEU A 478 20.12 28.85 35.72
CA LEU A 478 19.86 27.87 36.76
C LEU A 478 18.36 27.68 36.91
N TYR A 479 17.89 26.44 36.91
CA TYR A 479 16.48 26.14 37.08
C TYR A 479 16.23 25.00 38.08
N SER A 480 15.09 25.08 38.75
CA SER A 480 14.61 24.14 39.77
C SER A 480 13.09 24.08 39.66
N ASP A 481 12.49 22.89 39.78
CA ASP A 481 11.04 22.69 39.62
C ASP A 481 10.48 23.44 38.39
N SER A 482 11.18 23.33 37.26
CA SER A 482 10.76 23.94 35.97
C SER A 482 10.77 25.47 35.94
N GLN A 483 11.36 26.13 36.93
CA GLN A 483 11.42 27.59 37.04
C GLN A 483 12.87 28.08 37.08
N ILE A 484 13.17 29.13 36.33
CA ILE A 484 14.48 29.79 36.38
C ILE A 484 14.64 30.47 37.74
N VAL A 485 15.67 30.08 38.48
CA VAL A 485 16.00 30.59 39.81
C VAL A 485 17.04 31.72 39.73
N SER A 486 18.00 31.60 38.81
CA SER A 486 19.10 32.54 38.67
C SER A 486 19.63 32.55 37.24
N THR A 487 19.97 33.73 36.73
CA THR A 487 20.64 33.88 35.42
C THR A 487 21.91 34.71 35.57
N GLY A 488 22.92 34.43 34.75
CA GLY A 488 24.20 35.11 34.82
C GLY A 488 25.25 34.44 33.96
N THR A 489 26.49 34.45 34.44
CA THR A 489 27.59 33.75 33.77
C THR A 489 28.17 32.64 34.63
N LEU A 490 28.84 31.68 33.99
CA LEU A 490 29.55 30.60 34.65
C LEU A 490 30.68 31.11 35.57
N GLY A 491 31.16 32.35 35.34
CA GLY A 491 32.05 33.10 36.25
C GLY A 491 31.37 33.68 37.50
N GLY A 492 30.07 33.45 37.68
CA GLY A 492 29.30 33.83 38.87
C GLY A 492 28.80 35.26 38.91
N THR A 493 28.78 35.96 37.77
CA THR A 493 28.21 37.31 37.68
C THR A 493 26.73 37.22 37.34
N ALA A 494 25.85 37.72 38.21
CA ALA A 494 24.40 37.74 37.96
C ALA A 494 24.01 38.71 36.84
N ALA A 495 23.03 38.33 36.02
CA ALA A 495 22.45 39.21 35.01
C ALA A 495 21.61 40.34 35.65
N SER A 496 21.56 41.52 35.02
CA SER A 496 20.88 42.71 35.57
C SER A 496 19.36 42.72 35.44
N ASN A 497 18.75 41.76 34.73
CA ASN A 497 17.29 41.72 34.51
C ASN A 497 16.64 40.48 35.14
N ARG A 498 15.49 40.70 35.79
CA ARG A 498 14.68 39.67 36.45
C ARG A 498 14.02 38.75 35.42
N VAL A 499 14.14 37.46 35.72
CA VAL A 499 13.50 36.27 35.17
C VAL A 499 12.08 36.50 34.62
N SER A 500 11.89 36.28 33.31
CA SER A 500 10.59 35.92 32.73
C SER A 500 10.29 34.48 33.09
N ALA A 501 9.01 34.15 33.35
CA ALA A 501 8.58 32.78 33.56
C ALA A 501 9.09 31.90 32.42
N ALA A 502 9.73 30.77 32.74
CA ALA A 502 9.98 29.73 31.75
C ALA A 502 8.61 29.30 31.22
N ALA A 503 8.36 29.54 29.93
CA ALA A 503 7.17 29.02 29.28
C ALA A 503 7.29 27.49 29.27
N ASP A 504 6.40 26.82 30.01
CA ASP A 504 5.87 25.45 29.86
C ASP A 504 6.76 24.34 29.26
N PHE A 505 8.08 24.34 29.46
CA PHE A 505 8.97 23.30 28.89
C PHE A 505 9.07 22.02 29.76
N TYR A 506 8.69 22.08 31.04
CA TYR A 506 8.93 20.99 31.98
C TYR A 506 7.69 20.68 32.83
N SER A 507 6.60 20.25 32.20
CA SER A 507 5.78 19.23 32.86
C SER A 507 6.52 17.92 32.69
N GLU A 508 6.86 17.23 33.77
CA GLU A 508 7.28 15.82 33.72
C GLU A 508 6.37 15.05 32.74
N HIS A 509 6.89 14.76 31.54
CA HIS A 509 6.27 13.91 30.54
C HIS A 509 7.32 12.83 30.29
N GLY A 510 7.11 11.56 30.58
CA GLY A 510 5.92 10.87 31.03
C GLY A 510 6.14 9.37 30.91
N LEU A 511 7.30 8.84 31.34
CA LEU A 511 7.63 7.41 31.18
C LEU A 511 8.30 6.76 32.40
N GLU A 512 8.09 7.27 33.62
CA GLU A 512 8.41 6.49 34.83
C GLU A 512 7.19 5.83 35.50
N THR A 513 5.92 6.10 35.10
CA THR A 513 4.76 5.49 35.80
C THR A 513 3.47 5.16 35.00
N ARG A 514 3.50 4.95 33.68
CA ARG A 514 2.39 4.24 33.00
C ARG A 514 2.72 2.76 32.79
N GLY A 515 2.61 2.00 33.88
CA GLY A 515 2.28 0.58 33.77
C GLY A 515 0.95 0.44 33.03
N GLY A 516 1.00 0.03 31.76
CA GLY A 516 -0.19 0.08 30.92
C GLY A 516 -0.03 -0.43 29.49
N TYR A 517 1.06 -1.07 29.12
CA TYR A 517 1.05 -2.03 28.01
C TYR A 517 1.60 -3.35 28.55
N GLN A 518 0.66 -4.26 28.84
CA GLN A 518 0.98 -5.66 29.03
C GLN A 518 1.40 -6.21 27.66
N PRO A 519 2.58 -6.84 27.52
CA PRO A 519 2.81 -7.66 26.34
C PRO A 519 1.74 -8.76 26.35
N VAL A 520 0.92 -8.81 25.30
CA VAL A 520 0.05 -9.95 25.05
C VAL A 520 0.97 -11.15 24.92
N SER A 521 1.03 -11.92 26.00
CA SER A 521 1.86 -13.09 26.14
C SER A 521 1.21 -14.18 25.28
N TYR A 522 1.71 -14.42 24.07
CA TYR A 522 1.47 -15.69 23.40
C TYR A 522 2.27 -16.78 24.11
N TYR A 523 1.66 -17.37 25.14
CA TYR A 523 2.12 -18.64 25.69
C TYR A 523 1.76 -19.76 24.72
N TYR A 524 2.78 -20.43 24.18
CA TYR A 524 2.72 -21.83 23.80
C TYR A 524 2.46 -22.68 25.05
N ASP A 525 1.40 -23.50 25.03
CA ASP A 525 1.34 -24.95 25.36
C ASP A 525 -0.06 -25.37 25.86
N LEU A 526 -0.84 -25.97 24.96
CA LEU A 526 -1.46 -27.32 25.03
C LEU A 526 -2.64 -27.46 24.06
#